data_AF-A0A1P6BYL6-F1
#
_entry.id   AF-A0A1P6BYL6-F1
#
_cell.length_a   1.000
_cell.length_b   1.000
_cell.length_c   1.000
_cell.angle_alpha   90.00
_cell.angle_beta   90.00
_cell.angle_gamma   90.00
#
_symmetry.space_group_name_H-M   'P 1'
#
loop_
_entity.id
_entity.type
_entity.pdbx_description
1 polymer ?
#
loop_
_entity_poly.entity_id
_entity_poly.type
_entity_poly.pdbx_seq_one_letter_code
_entity_poly.pdbx_strand_id
1 'polypeptide(L)'
;MNDFFKSPHLMWWILVPVALLINFMTWYDAHWFGQFGVSGKFLELLGVRFPSFFIATNLFALIAHLGESMYSLKLCNLLRISRNNTLKWMLQTFILGYPSLRILLSRNVMSRHR
;
A
#
# COMPACT_ATOMS: atom_id res chain seq x y z
N MET A 1 19.89 -7.33 -18.98
CA MET A 1 19.04 -6.80 -17.89
C MET A 1 17.63 -7.32 -18.10
N ASN A 2 16.88 -7.55 -17.03
CA ASN A 2 15.51 -8.05 -17.11
C ASN A 2 14.52 -6.86 -17.12
N ASP A 3 13.65 -6.77 -18.12
CA ASP A 3 12.64 -5.70 -18.23
C ASP A 3 11.27 -6.09 -17.65
N PHE A 4 11.26 -7.04 -16.71
CA PHE A 4 10.04 -7.48 -16.07
C PHE A 4 9.38 -6.38 -15.24
N PHE A 5 8.17 -6.00 -15.67
CA PHE A 5 7.25 -5.17 -14.91
C PHE A 5 5.83 -5.71 -15.08
N LYS A 6 5.07 -5.78 -13.98
CA LYS A 6 3.68 -6.22 -14.00
C LYS A 6 2.92 -5.49 -12.90
N SER A 7 1.76 -4.93 -13.26
CA SER A 7 0.90 -4.29 -12.28
C SER A 7 -0.08 -5.29 -11.65
N PRO A 8 -0.44 -5.12 -10.36
CA PRO A 8 -1.57 -5.79 -9.76
C PRO A 8 -2.88 -5.46 -10.51
N HIS A 9 -3.90 -6.25 -10.23
CA HIS A 9 -5.24 -5.98 -10.76
C HIS A 9 -5.72 -4.57 -10.37
N LEU A 10 -6.43 -3.90 -11.29
CA LEU A 10 -6.89 -2.51 -11.14
C LEU A 10 -7.65 -2.27 -9.83
N MET A 11 -8.39 -3.26 -9.35
CA MET A 11 -9.09 -3.21 -8.06
C MET A 11 -8.17 -2.78 -6.90
N TRP A 12 -6.91 -3.21 -6.86
CA TRP A 12 -5.97 -2.82 -5.79
C TRP A 12 -5.57 -1.35 -5.86
N TRP A 13 -5.52 -0.77 -7.06
CA TRP A 13 -5.30 0.67 -7.25
C TRP A 13 -6.43 1.54 -6.72
N ILE A 14 -7.60 0.96 -6.48
CA ILE A 14 -8.75 1.66 -5.88
C ILE A 14 -8.80 1.35 -4.40
N LEU A 15 -8.81 0.07 -4.03
CA LEU A 15 -9.02 -0.35 -2.65
C LEU A 15 -7.95 0.17 -1.69
N VAL A 16 -6.67 0.10 -2.06
CA VAL A 16 -5.58 0.47 -1.15
C VAL A 16 -5.58 1.99 -0.90
N PRO A 17 -5.55 2.86 -1.92
CA PRO A 17 -5.56 4.31 -1.67
C PRO A 17 -6.84 4.78 -0.97
N VAL A 18 -8.00 4.23 -1.32
CA VAL A 18 -9.26 4.59 -0.66
C VAL A 18 -9.27 4.16 0.80
N ALA A 19 -8.79 2.96 1.13
CA ALA A 19 -8.69 2.49 2.51
C ALA A 19 -7.74 3.36 3.33
N LEU A 20 -6.57 3.71 2.79
CA LEU A 20 -5.62 4.62 3.45
C LEU A 20 -6.22 6.02 3.64
N LEU A 21 -6.93 6.54 2.64
CA LEU A 21 -7.61 7.82 2.74
C LEU A 21 -8.70 7.81 3.81
N ILE A 22 -9.53 6.77 3.86
CA ILE A 22 -10.57 6.64 4.89
C ILE A 22 -9.92 6.59 6.27
N ASN A 23 -8.87 5.80 6.44
CA ASN A 23 -8.15 5.69 7.71
C ASN A 23 -7.51 7.02 8.16
N PHE A 24 -6.95 7.78 7.22
CA PHE A 24 -6.40 9.11 7.47
C PHE A 24 -7.49 10.12 7.84
N MET A 25 -8.54 10.21 7.03
CA MET A 25 -9.66 11.13 7.24
C MET A 25 -10.38 10.84 8.55
N THR A 26 -10.47 9.58 8.97
CA THR A 26 -11.16 9.22 10.22
C THR A 26 -10.40 9.76 11.44
N TRP A 27 -9.10 9.97 11.32
CA TRP A 27 -8.30 10.70 12.31
C TRP A 27 -8.33 12.21 12.11
N TYR A 28 -8.18 12.68 10.87
CA TYR A 28 -8.00 14.09 10.55
C TYR A 28 -9.27 14.92 10.73
N ASP A 29 -10.40 14.43 10.22
CA ASP A 29 -11.71 15.07 10.33
C ASP A 29 -12.81 13.99 10.32
N ALA A 30 -13.02 13.37 11.48
CA ALA A 30 -14.02 12.32 11.65
C ALA A 30 -15.45 12.81 11.35
N HIS A 31 -15.76 14.09 11.62
CA HIS A 31 -17.08 14.67 11.40
C HIS A 31 -17.46 14.76 9.93
N TRP A 32 -16.47 14.88 9.03
CA TRP A 32 -16.71 14.79 7.59
C TRP A 32 -17.43 13.50 7.20
N PHE A 33 -17.24 12.39 7.93
CA PHE A 33 -17.94 11.15 7.61
C PHE A 33 -19.42 11.14 7.99
N GLY A 34 -19.86 11.98 8.94
CA GLY A 34 -21.24 12.00 9.44
C GLY A 34 -22.29 12.25 8.36
N GLN A 35 -21.90 12.85 7.24
CA GLN A 35 -22.77 13.10 6.08
C GLN A 35 -23.09 11.85 5.23
N PHE A 36 -22.34 10.75 5.36
CA PHE A 36 -22.48 9.55 4.52
C PHE A 36 -23.42 8.48 5.10
N GLY A 37 -24.47 8.90 5.80
CA GLY A 37 -25.47 7.99 6.37
C GLY A 37 -24.92 7.12 7.50
N VAL A 38 -25.47 5.91 7.65
CA VAL A 38 -25.21 5.05 8.83
C VAL A 38 -23.75 4.61 8.92
N SER A 39 -23.14 4.20 7.79
CA SER A 39 -21.73 3.82 7.74
C SER A 39 -20.80 5.00 8.04
N GLY A 40 -21.14 6.18 7.55
CA GLY A 40 -20.43 7.42 7.85
C GLY A 40 -20.44 7.79 9.33
N LYS A 41 -21.62 7.77 9.96
CA LYS A 41 -21.76 8.02 11.41
C LYS A 41 -21.01 6.99 12.26
N PHE A 42 -20.92 5.75 11.81
CA PHE A 42 -20.11 4.73 12.47
C PHE A 42 -18.61 5.08 12.43
N LEU A 43 -18.09 5.50 11.26
CA LEU A 43 -16.70 5.96 11.14
C LEU A 43 -16.44 7.21 11.97
N GLU A 44 -17.36 8.17 11.97
CA GLU A 44 -17.29 9.36 12.83
C GLU A 44 -17.17 8.97 14.31
N LEU A 45 -18.04 8.08 14.79
CA LEU A 45 -18.00 7.57 16.16
C LEU A 45 -16.66 6.92 16.50
N LEU A 46 -16.11 6.11 15.58
CA LEU A 46 -14.81 5.46 15.78
C LEU A 46 -13.68 6.48 15.83
N GLY A 47 -13.66 7.46 14.91
CA GLY A 47 -12.62 8.48 14.84
C GLY A 47 -12.58 9.37 16.08
N VAL A 48 -13.76 9.80 16.56
CA VAL A 48 -13.88 10.63 17.78
C VAL A 48 -13.52 9.83 19.03
N ARG A 49 -13.93 8.55 19.12
CA ARG A 49 -13.75 7.74 20.33
C ARG A 49 -12.37 7.09 20.45
N PHE A 50 -11.74 6.77 19.33
CA PHE A 50 -10.48 6.04 19.27
C PHE A 50 -9.43 6.71 18.37
N PRO A 51 -9.11 8.01 18.54
CA PRO A 51 -8.19 8.72 17.66
C PRO A 51 -6.78 8.09 17.65
N SER A 52 -6.31 7.60 18.80
CA SER A 52 -5.00 6.93 18.91
C SER A 52 -4.89 5.67 18.06
N PHE A 53 -5.99 4.94 17.85
CA PHE A 53 -6.01 3.76 16.99
C PHE A 53 -5.75 4.17 15.52
N PHE A 54 -6.39 5.24 15.05
CA PHE A 54 -6.19 5.73 13.69
C PHE A 54 -4.81 6.36 13.50
N ILE A 55 -4.24 7.03 14.51
CA ILE A 55 -2.83 7.46 14.47
C ILE A 55 -1.91 6.26 14.31
N ALA A 56 -2.08 5.23 15.15
CA ALA A 56 -1.23 4.05 15.14
C ALA A 56 -1.30 3.29 13.81
N THR A 57 -2.51 3.11 13.25
CA THR A 57 -2.69 2.43 11.96
C THR A 57 -2.20 3.25 10.78
N ASN A 58 -2.33 4.59 10.79
CA ASN A 58 -1.74 5.45 9.75
C ASN A 58 -0.21 5.39 9.77
N LEU A 59 0.41 5.46 10.96
CA LEU A 59 1.86 5.32 11.10
C LEU A 59 2.33 3.93 10.68
N PHE A 60 1.62 2.88 11.11
CA PHE A 60 1.92 1.52 10.71
C PHE A 60 1.83 1.34 9.19
N ALA A 61 0.76 1.82 8.56
CA ALA A 61 0.58 1.73 7.12
C ALA A 61 1.71 2.47 6.36
N LEU A 62 2.09 3.66 6.81
CA LEU A 62 3.21 4.40 6.22
C LEU A 62 4.53 3.61 6.33
N ILE A 63 4.85 3.10 7.52
CA ILE A 63 6.06 2.31 7.75
C ILE A 63 6.05 1.03 6.92
N ALA A 64 4.92 0.33 6.87
CA ALA A 64 4.76 -0.90 6.09
C ALA A 64 4.98 -0.63 4.59
N HIS A 65 4.31 0.37 4.02
CA HIS A 65 4.44 0.72 2.61
C HIS A 65 5.87 1.20 2.25
N LEU A 66 6.52 1.97 3.13
CA LEU A 66 7.93 2.33 2.97
C LEU A 66 8.85 1.10 3.02
N GLY A 67 8.67 0.22 4.00
CA GLY A 67 9.44 -1.01 4.15
C GLY A 67 9.28 -1.95 2.96
N GLU A 68 8.06 -2.15 2.49
CA GLU A 68 7.75 -2.95 1.30
C GLU A 68 8.35 -2.34 0.03
N SER A 69 8.27 -1.02 -0.12
CA SER A 69 8.89 -0.29 -1.22
C SER A 69 10.42 -0.47 -1.25
N MET A 70 11.09 -0.28 -0.11
CA MET A 70 12.54 -0.51 0.02
C MET A 70 12.91 -1.97 -0.24
N TYR A 71 12.09 -2.91 0.23
CA TYR A 71 12.32 -4.32 -0.03
C TYR A 71 12.12 -4.68 -1.51
N SER A 72 11.19 -4.03 -2.21
CA SER A 72 11.02 -4.18 -3.66
C SER A 72 12.25 -3.72 -4.44
N LEU A 73 12.92 -2.65 -4.01
CA LEU A 73 14.20 -2.21 -4.59
C LEU A 73 15.28 -3.29 -4.45
N LYS A 74 15.40 -3.86 -3.24
CA LYS A 74 16.35 -4.95 -2.98
C LYS A 74 16.07 -6.15 -3.89
N LEU A 75 14.81 -6.55 -4.04
CA LEU A 75 14.43 -7.66 -4.94
C LEU A 75 14.72 -7.34 -6.41
N CYS A 76 14.43 -6.12 -6.87
CA CYS A 76 14.72 -5.71 -8.24
C CYS A 76 16.22 -5.80 -8.55
N ASN A 77 17.07 -5.38 -7.61
CA ASN A 77 18.53 -5.49 -7.74
C ASN A 77 18.98 -6.96 -7.81
N LEU A 78 18.46 -7.83 -6.94
CA LEU A 78 18.75 -9.27 -6.97
C LEU A 78 18.32 -9.94 -8.29
N LEU A 79 17.18 -9.51 -8.84
CA LEU A 79 16.63 -10.01 -10.11
C LEU A 79 17.25 -9.35 -11.36
N ARG A 80 18.23 -8.45 -11.19
CA ARG A 80 18.87 -7.66 -12.25
C ARG A 80 17.86 -6.94 -13.15
N ILE A 81 16.81 -6.39 -12.55
CA ILE A 81 15.79 -5.58 -13.23
C ILE A 81 16.38 -4.23 -13.65
N SER A 82 15.99 -3.71 -14.81
CA SER A 82 16.46 -2.41 -15.31
C SER A 82 16.05 -1.26 -14.38
N ARG A 83 16.90 -0.22 -14.28
CA ARG A 83 16.69 0.91 -13.36
C ARG A 83 15.32 1.59 -13.52
N ASN A 84 14.85 1.75 -14.77
CA ASN A 84 13.56 2.34 -15.06
C ASN A 84 12.41 1.51 -14.47
N ASN A 85 12.45 0.18 -14.61
CA ASN A 85 11.43 -0.69 -14.07
C ASN A 85 11.56 -0.88 -12.55
N THR A 86 12.78 -0.81 -12.01
CA THR A 86 13.01 -0.77 -10.56
C THR A 86 12.30 0.42 -9.90
N LEU A 87 12.37 1.61 -10.52
CA LEU A 87 11.64 2.79 -10.02
C LEU A 87 10.12 2.60 -10.10
N LYS A 88 9.61 2.02 -11.19
CA LYS A 88 8.17 1.70 -11.30
C LYS A 88 7.73 0.71 -10.22
N TRP A 89 8.53 -0.33 -9.96
CA TRP A 89 8.26 -1.31 -8.90
C TRP A 89 8.27 -0.67 -7.51
N MET A 90 9.24 0.19 -7.23
CA MET A 90 9.32 0.93 -5.97
C MET A 90 8.07 1.79 -5.77
N LEU A 91 7.72 2.63 -6.74
CA LEU A 91 6.56 3.52 -6.66
C LEU A 91 5.24 2.75 -6.55
N GLN A 92 5.06 1.71 -7.38
CA GLN A 92 3.88 0.86 -7.32
C GLN A 92 3.76 0.16 -5.97
N THR A 93 4.86 -0.31 -5.40
CA THR A 93 4.86 -0.99 -4.09
C THR A 93 4.66 0.00 -2.95
N PHE A 94 5.16 1.22 -3.06
CA PHE A 94 4.86 2.27 -2.09
C PHE A 94 3.37 2.63 -2.07
N ILE A 95 2.69 2.66 -3.23
CA ILE A 95 1.27 3.00 -3.30
C ILE A 95 0.39 1.80 -2.91
N LEU A 96 0.65 0.63 -3.48
CA LEU A 96 -0.22 -0.53 -3.36
C LEU A 96 0.16 -1.49 -2.24
N GLY A 97 1.37 -1.37 -1.71
CA GLY A 97 1.91 -2.27 -0.70
C GLY A 97 2.07 -3.72 -1.19
N TYR A 98 1.76 -4.66 -0.30
CA TYR A 98 1.89 -6.10 -0.49
C TYR A 98 1.34 -6.66 -1.83
N PRO A 99 0.16 -6.26 -2.34
CA PRO A 99 -0.32 -6.64 -3.67
C PRO A 99 0.68 -6.45 -4.83
N SER A 100 1.51 -5.40 -4.78
CA SER A 100 2.60 -5.21 -5.72
C SER A 100 3.77 -6.13 -5.39
N LEU A 101 4.21 -6.12 -4.13
CA LEU A 101 5.39 -6.87 -3.68
C LEU A 101 5.27 -8.38 -3.91
N ARG A 102 4.09 -8.97 -3.72
CA ARG A 102 3.85 -10.41 -3.95
C ARG A 102 4.22 -10.86 -5.36
N ILE A 103 4.07 -10.00 -6.37
CA ILE A 103 4.40 -10.34 -7.76
C ILE A 103 5.92 -10.48 -7.92
N LEU A 104 6.68 -9.54 -7.34
CA LEU A 104 8.15 -9.60 -7.30
C LEU A 104 8.64 -10.81 -6.50
N LEU A 105 8.02 -11.09 -5.36
CA LEU A 105 8.32 -12.26 -4.54
C LEU A 105 8.13 -13.57 -5.32
N SER A 106 7.00 -13.74 -5.99
CA SER A 106 6.75 -14.90 -6.86
C SER A 106 7.80 -15.02 -7.96
N ARG A 107 8.22 -13.89 -8.55
CA ARG A 107 9.29 -13.88 -9.56
C ARG A 107 10.63 -14.33 -8.99
N ASN A 108 11.01 -13.84 -7.81
CA ASN A 108 12.25 -14.23 -7.14
C ASN A 108 12.26 -15.71 -6.74
N VAL A 109 11.13 -16.26 -6.29
CA VAL A 109 11.02 -17.71 -6.02
C VAL A 109 11.25 -18.51 -7.30
N MET A 110 10.56 -18.16 -8.40
CA MET A 110 10.73 -18.85 -9.68
C MET A 110 12.16 -18.76 -10.23
N SER A 111 12.88 -17.66 -10.01
CA SER A 111 14.26 -17.53 -10.47
C SER A 111 15.27 -18.33 -9.66
N ARG A 112 14.94 -18.71 -8.41
CA ARG A 112 15.82 -19.54 -7.57
C ARG A 112 15.74 -21.03 -7.88
N HIS A 113 14.67 -21.47 -8.55
CA HIS A 113 14.43 -22.85 -8.94
C HIS A 113 14.72 -23.12 -10.44
N ARG A 114 15.37 -22.17 -11.13
CA ARG A 114 15.92 -22.34 -12.48
C ARG A 114 17.43 -22.39 -12.38
#